data_AF-U1FKZ5-F1
#
_entry.id   AF-U1FKZ5-F1
#
_cell.length_a   1.000
_cell.length_b   1.000
_cell.length_c   1.000
_cell.angle_alpha   90.00
_cell.angle_beta   90.00
_cell.angle_gamma   90.00
#
_symmetry.space_group_name_H-M   'P 1'
#
loop_
_entity.id
_entity.type
_entity.pdbx_description
1 polymer ?
#
loop_
_entity_poly.entity_id
_entity_poly.type
_entity_poly.pdbx_seq_one_letter_code
_entity_poly.pdbx_strand_id
1 'polypeptide(L)'
;MNQLNSIILEGNITRDVLFKETPHGCKVCTIPIAVNRWYKNDGGRGIEEVSYFDVEAFGKMAEYCEKRVTKGRGLRVVGRLKQSRWKGADGKNASRVTIIAEHIEFKPQVGKRADSDAELAGIAEATAASAEEFEDMEEAAVF
;
A
#
# COMPACT_ATOMS: atom_id res chain seq x y z
N MET A 1 -10.67 -32.02 -13.61
CA MET A 1 -11.36 -30.77 -13.21
C MET A 1 -10.33 -29.83 -12.64
N ASN A 2 -10.23 -28.60 -13.15
CA ASN A 2 -9.37 -27.59 -12.55
C ASN A 2 -10.09 -26.99 -11.34
N GLN A 3 -9.44 -27.01 -10.18
CA GLN A 3 -9.94 -26.39 -8.96
C GLN A 3 -9.79 -24.87 -9.07
N LEU A 4 -10.85 -24.12 -8.75
CA LEU A 4 -10.86 -22.65 -8.79
C LEU A 4 -10.83 -22.09 -7.36
N ASN A 5 -9.85 -21.24 -7.08
CA ASN A 5 -9.80 -20.42 -5.87
C ASN A 5 -9.30 -19.05 -6.29
N SER A 6 -10.21 -18.08 -6.32
CA SER A 6 -9.94 -16.72 -6.71
C SER A 6 -10.75 -15.78 -5.82
N ILE A 7 -10.14 -14.67 -5.42
CA ILE A 7 -10.80 -13.61 -4.66
C ILE A 7 -10.34 -12.25 -5.19
N ILE A 8 -11.30 -11.32 -5.25
CA ILE A 8 -11.06 -9.92 -5.58
C ILE A 8 -11.62 -9.09 -4.43
N LEU A 9 -10.79 -8.21 -3.87
CA LEU A 9 -11.15 -7.35 -2.76
C LEU A 9 -10.70 -5.92 -3.04
N GLU A 10 -11.48 -4.96 -2.55
CA GLU A 10 -11.09 -3.56 -2.55
C GLU A 10 -11.37 -2.98 -1.16
N GLY A 11 -10.41 -2.25 -0.62
CA GLY A 11 -10.49 -1.76 0.75
C GLY A 11 -9.34 -0.83 1.09
N ASN A 12 -9.23 -0.50 2.38
CA ASN A 12 -8.23 0.45 2.88
C ASN A 12 -7.30 -0.20 3.89
N ILE A 13 -6.02 0.21 3.87
CA ILE A 13 -5.01 -0.27 4.82
C ILE A 13 -5.29 0.32 6.21
N THR A 14 -5.43 -0.54 7.22
CA THR A 14 -5.91 -0.12 8.55
C THR A 14 -4.77 0.26 9.51
N ARG A 15 -3.60 -0.35 9.34
CA ARG A 15 -2.41 -0.13 10.17
C ARG A 15 -1.15 -0.31 9.33
N ASP A 16 -0.01 0.00 9.92
CA ASP A 16 1.28 -0.19 9.26
C ASP A 16 1.51 -1.65 8.88
N VAL A 17 2.11 -1.82 7.72
CA VAL A 17 2.30 -3.13 7.09
C VAL A 17 3.52 -3.81 7.67
N LEU A 18 3.40 -5.11 7.91
CA LEU A 18 4.49 -5.90 8.47
C LEU A 18 5.31 -6.50 7.34
N PHE A 19 6.58 -6.12 7.28
CA PHE A 19 7.56 -6.74 6.39
C PHE A 19 8.37 -7.77 7.17
N LYS A 20 8.46 -8.97 6.61
CA LYS A 20 9.24 -10.07 7.17
C LYS A 20 10.03 -10.71 6.05
N GLU A 21 11.22 -11.18 6.37
CA GLU A 21 11.98 -12.04 5.49
C GLU A 21 11.95 -13.46 6.05
N THR A 22 11.64 -14.44 5.20
CA THR A 22 11.69 -15.84 5.63
C THR A 22 13.14 -16.31 5.69
N PRO A 23 13.44 -17.39 6.45
CA PRO A 23 14.79 -17.97 6.50
C PRO A 23 15.34 -18.40 5.12
N HIS A 24 14.48 -18.53 4.11
CA HIS A 24 14.85 -18.86 2.74
C HIS A 24 15.08 -17.61 1.86
N GLY A 25 15.16 -16.41 2.45
CA GLY A 25 15.37 -15.14 1.74
C GLY A 25 14.13 -14.64 0.98
N CYS A 26 12.94 -15.18 1.25
CA CYS A 26 11.72 -14.71 0.61
C CYS A 26 11.11 -13.57 1.41
N LYS A 27 10.98 -12.38 0.79
CA LYS A 27 10.26 -11.26 1.38
C LYS A 27 8.76 -11.53 1.45
N VAL A 28 8.17 -11.19 2.58
CA VAL A 28 6.74 -11.32 2.89
C VAL A 28 6.24 -10.00 3.42
N CYS A 29 5.12 -9.54 2.87
CA CYS A 29 4.45 -8.32 3.24
C CYS A 29 3.03 -8.66 3.69
N THR A 30 2.69 -8.40 4.95
CA THR A 30 1.35 -8.64 5.50
C THR A 30 0.59 -7.32 5.62
N ILE A 31 -0.40 -7.15 4.74
CA ILE A 31 -1.22 -5.96 4.60
C ILE A 31 -2.58 -6.19 5.28
N PRO A 32 -2.88 -5.48 6.38
CA PRO A 32 -4.17 -5.53 7.02
C PRO A 32 -5.15 -4.58 6.31
N ILE A 33 -6.23 -5.13 5.75
CA ILE A 33 -7.20 -4.39 4.95
C ILE A 33 -8.57 -4.40 5.63
N ALA A 34 -9.27 -3.27 5.58
CA ALA A 34 -10.70 -3.16 5.89
C ALA A 34 -11.49 -3.06 4.58
N VAL A 35 -12.52 -3.91 4.45
CA VAL A 35 -13.44 -3.94 3.33
C VAL A 35 -14.82 -3.59 3.85
N ASN A 36 -15.39 -2.50 3.35
CA ASN A 36 -16.72 -2.03 3.77
C ASN A 36 -17.79 -2.56 2.82
N ARG A 37 -18.93 -2.93 3.38
CA ARG A 37 -20.12 -3.35 2.64
C ARG A 37 -21.33 -2.62 3.21
N TRP A 38 -22.08 -1.96 2.33
CA TRP A 38 -23.37 -1.36 2.67
C TRP A 38 -24.52 -2.24 2.16
N TYR A 39 -25.52 -2.47 3.00
CA TYR A 39 -26.75 -3.16 2.61
C TYR A 39 -27.94 -2.69 3.45
N LYS A 40 -29.17 -3.00 3.01
CA LYS A 40 -30.38 -2.77 3.80
C LYS A 40 -30.79 -4.08 4.46
N ASN A 41 -31.16 -4.01 5.74
CA ASN A 41 -31.77 -5.16 6.43
C ASN A 41 -33.27 -5.27 6.11
N ASP A 42 -33.91 -6.34 6.60
CA ASP A 42 -35.34 -6.62 6.39
C ASP A 42 -36.25 -5.50 6.93
N GLY A 43 -35.79 -4.73 7.92
CA GLY A 43 -36.50 -3.57 8.48
C GLY A 43 -36.28 -2.26 7.70
N GLY A 44 -35.61 -2.30 6.54
CA GLY A 44 -35.33 -1.12 5.72
C GLY A 44 -34.24 -0.18 6.25
N ARG A 45 -33.59 -0.53 7.37
CA ARG A 45 -32.46 0.23 7.92
C ARG A 45 -31.19 -0.07 7.11
N GLY A 46 -30.46 0.98 6.75
CA GLY A 46 -29.14 0.85 6.16
C GLY A 46 -28.10 0.41 7.20
N ILE A 47 -27.33 -0.63 6.87
CA ILE A 47 -26.26 -1.19 7.70
C ILE A 47 -24.94 -1.06 6.94
N GLU A 48 -23.93 -0.55 7.63
CA GLU A 48 -22.53 -0.60 7.20
C GLU A 48 -21.82 -1.73 7.96
N GLU A 49 -21.27 -2.67 7.21
CA GLU A 49 -20.49 -3.79 7.72
C GLU A 49 -19.04 -3.64 7.29
N VAL A 50 -18.11 -3.82 8.22
CA VAL A 50 -16.68 -3.76 7.95
C VAL A 50 -16.05 -5.12 8.25
N SER A 51 -15.44 -5.70 7.23
CA SER A 51 -14.67 -6.93 7.36
C SER A 51 -13.17 -6.63 7.34
N TYR A 52 -12.42 -7.25 8.25
CA TYR A 52 -10.97 -7.10 8.34
C TYR A 52 -10.29 -8.38 7.87
N PHE A 53 -9.32 -8.23 6.97
CA PHE A 53 -8.55 -9.35 6.45
C PHE A 53 -7.06 -9.07 6.45
N ASP A 54 -6.27 -10.14 6.51
CA ASP A 54 -4.83 -10.07 6.28
C ASP A 54 -4.49 -10.59 4.88
N VAL A 55 -3.86 -9.74 4.09
CA VAL A 55 -3.36 -10.05 2.75
C VAL A 55 -1.85 -10.25 2.81
N GLU A 56 -1.35 -11.38 2.35
CA GLU A 56 0.06 -11.71 2.28
C GLU A 56 0.55 -11.59 0.82
N ALA A 57 1.52 -10.72 0.59
CA ALA A 57 2.26 -10.60 -0.66
C ALA A 57 3.66 -11.20 -0.49
N PHE A 58 4.15 -11.90 -1.52
CA PHE A 58 5.44 -12.60 -1.49
C PHE A 58 6.38 -12.10 -2.59
N GLY A 59 7.69 -12.21 -2.35
CA GLY A 59 8.74 -11.93 -3.33
C GLY A 59 8.59 -10.54 -3.97
N LYS A 60 8.54 -10.49 -5.31
CA LYS A 60 8.41 -9.24 -6.07
C LYS A 60 7.19 -8.41 -5.66
N MET A 61 6.08 -9.05 -5.28
CA MET A 61 4.89 -8.32 -4.84
C MET A 61 5.09 -7.69 -3.46
N ALA A 62 5.84 -8.36 -2.57
CA ALA A 62 6.21 -7.78 -1.28
C ALA A 62 7.08 -6.53 -1.46
N GLU A 63 8.07 -6.58 -2.37
CA GLU A 63 8.92 -5.43 -2.72
C GLU A 63 8.13 -4.29 -3.39
N TYR A 64 7.16 -4.64 -4.24
CA TYR A 64 6.26 -3.66 -4.84
C TYR A 64 5.45 -2.90 -3.78
N CYS A 65 4.99 -3.62 -2.75
CA CYS A 65 4.26 -3.05 -1.64
C CYS A 65 5.15 -2.18 -0.74
N GLU A 66 6.38 -2.62 -0.45
CA GLU A 66 7.36 -1.87 0.37
C GLU A 66 7.52 -0.41 -0.08
N LYS A 67 7.52 -0.17 -1.40
CA LYS A 67 7.70 1.17 -1.97
C LYS A 67 6.44 2.04 -2.01
N ARG A 68 5.25 1.47 -1.83
CA ARG A 68 3.96 2.15 -2.14
C ARG A 68 2.94 2.08 -1.01
N VAL A 69 3.13 1.18 -0.06
CA VAL A 69 2.17 0.94 1.00
C VAL A 69 2.22 2.08 2.01
N THR A 70 1.06 2.61 2.35
CA THR A 70 0.90 3.68 3.33
C THR A 70 -0.40 3.43 4.08
N LYS A 71 -0.40 3.67 5.39
CA LYS A 71 -1.60 3.55 6.22
C LYS A 71 -2.73 4.43 5.65
N GLY A 72 -3.95 3.90 5.63
CA GLY A 72 -5.13 4.60 5.09
C GLY A 72 -5.24 4.58 3.56
N ARG A 73 -4.20 4.18 2.83
CA ARG A 73 -4.28 4.09 1.36
C ARG A 73 -5.19 2.94 0.95
N GLY A 74 -6.05 3.22 -0.03
CA GLY A 74 -6.89 2.20 -0.63
C GLY A 74 -6.11 1.30 -1.59
N LEU A 75 -6.48 0.03 -1.66
CA LEU A 75 -5.97 -0.91 -2.65
C LEU A 75 -7.05 -1.88 -3.12
N ARG A 76 -6.83 -2.42 -4.32
CA ARG A 76 -7.50 -3.59 -4.86
C ARG A 76 -6.53 -4.76 -4.88
N VAL A 77 -7.00 -5.93 -4.50
CA VAL A 77 -6.23 -7.17 -4.44
C VAL A 77 -6.95 -8.21 -5.30
N VAL A 78 -6.20 -8.89 -6.15
CA VAL A 78 -6.61 -10.15 -6.78
C VAL A 78 -5.69 -11.24 -6.25
N GLY A 79 -6.26 -12.36 -5.87
CA GLY A 79 -5.49 -13.47 -5.33
C GLY A 79 -6.35 -14.67 -4.99
N ARG A 80 -5.98 -15.36 -3.91
CA ARG A 80 -6.65 -16.60 -3.48
C ARG A 80 -6.69 -16.73 -1.97
N LEU A 81 -7.64 -17.50 -1.46
CA LEU A 81 -7.74 -17.80 -0.04
C LEU A 81 -6.79 -18.95 0.33
N LYS A 82 -6.10 -18.82 1.47
CA LYS A 82 -5.28 -19.87 2.08
C LYS A 82 -5.76 -20.10 3.51
N GLN A 83 -6.23 -21.31 3.79
CA GLN A 83 -6.50 -21.73 5.16
C GLN A 83 -5.27 -22.45 5.71
N SER A 84 -4.68 -21.93 6.77
CA SER A 84 -3.62 -22.59 7.53
C SER A 84 -4.24 -23.19 8.81
N ARG A 85 -3.89 -24.44 9.13
CA ARG A 85 -4.32 -25.14 10.35
C ARG A 85 -3.10 -25.61 11.12
N TRP A 86 -3.09 -25.43 12.43
CA TRP A 86 -2.01 -25.87 13.31
C TRP A 86 -2.54 -26.22 14.69
N LYS A 87 -1.74 -26.90 15.51
CA LYS A 87 -2.06 -27.11 16.93
C LYS A 87 -1.47 -25.98 17.76
N GLY A 88 -2.30 -25.34 18.58
CA GLY A 88 -1.87 -24.34 19.56
C GLY A 88 -1.03 -24.97 20.67
N ALA A 89 -0.34 -24.12 21.43
CA ALA A 89 0.43 -24.56 22.61
C ALA A 89 -0.45 -25.22 23.69
N ASP A 90 -1.75 -24.92 23.68
CA ASP A 90 -2.80 -25.49 24.52
C ASP A 90 -3.34 -26.84 23.98
N GLY A 91 -2.78 -27.36 22.89
CA GLY A 91 -3.19 -28.60 22.24
C GLY A 91 -4.46 -28.48 21.38
N LYS A 92 -5.10 -27.31 21.29
CA LYS A 92 -6.31 -27.11 20.49
C LYS A 92 -5.98 -26.88 19.02
N ASN A 93 -6.88 -27.32 18.14
CA ASN A 93 -6.76 -27.04 16.71
C ASN A 93 -7.09 -25.56 16.45
N ALA A 94 -6.14 -24.83 15.89
CA ALA A 94 -6.30 -23.46 15.43
C ALA A 94 -6.37 -23.44 13.90
N SER A 95 -7.11 -22.46 13.35
CA SER A 95 -7.09 -22.18 11.93
C SER A 95 -7.12 -20.69 11.65
N ARG A 96 -6.50 -20.28 10.56
CA ARG A 96 -6.53 -18.90 10.05
C ARG A 96 -6.68 -18.92 8.55
N VAL A 97 -7.54 -18.04 8.07
CA VAL A 97 -7.69 -17.76 6.65
C VAL A 97 -6.91 -16.49 6.35
N THR A 98 -5.99 -16.57 5.39
CA THR A 98 -5.28 -15.42 4.84
C THR A 98 -5.54 -15.33 3.34
N ILE A 99 -5.38 -14.14 2.78
CA ILE A 99 -5.45 -13.94 1.32
C ILE A 99 -4.02 -13.87 0.80
N ILE A 100 -3.69 -14.71 -0.17
CA ILE A 100 -2.42 -14.63 -0.88
C ILE A 100 -2.63 -13.75 -2.10
N ALA A 101 -1.94 -12.60 -2.14
CA ALA A 101 -2.04 -11.67 -3.25
C ALA A 101 -1.22 -12.14 -4.46
N GLU A 102 -1.86 -12.13 -5.62
CA GLU A 102 -1.23 -12.40 -6.92
C GLU A 102 -1.06 -11.08 -7.71
N HIS A 103 -2.00 -10.15 -7.54
CA HIS A 103 -1.94 -8.80 -8.10
C HIS A 103 -2.45 -7.77 -7.09
N ILE A 104 -1.80 -6.61 -7.03
CA ILE A 104 -2.16 -5.51 -6.14
C ILE A 104 -2.15 -4.21 -6.93
N GLU A 105 -3.25 -3.47 -6.84
CA GLU A 105 -3.38 -2.14 -7.41
C GLU A 105 -3.69 -1.14 -6.31
N PHE A 106 -2.80 -0.18 -6.11
CA PHE A 106 -3.04 0.88 -5.15
C PHE A 106 -3.88 2.01 -5.74
N LYS A 107 -4.81 2.55 -4.95
CA LYS A 107 -5.51 3.78 -5.33
C LYS A 107 -4.51 4.93 -5.50
N PRO A 108 -4.76 5.85 -6.46
CA PRO A 108 -3.98 7.08 -6.59
C PRO A 108 -3.99 7.86 -5.28
N GLN A 109 -2.83 8.36 -4.85
CA GLN A 109 -2.77 9.26 -3.70
C GLN A 109 -2.97 10.69 -4.21
N VAL A 110 -4.16 11.24 -3.98
CA VAL A 110 -4.42 12.67 -4.14
C VAL A 110 -3.88 13.33 -2.87
N GLY A 111 -2.70 13.96 -2.92
CA GLY A 111 -2.18 14.73 -1.80
C GLY A 111 -0.71 14.52 -1.37
N LYS A 112 0.15 13.90 -2.16
CA LYS A 112 1.61 13.91 -1.93
C LYS A 112 2.36 14.39 -3.20
N ARG A 113 2.04 15.61 -3.62
CA ARG A 113 2.84 16.43 -4.54
C ARG A 113 3.46 17.65 -3.83
N ALA A 114 3.21 17.84 -2.54
CA ALA A 114 3.69 19.01 -1.81
C ALA A 114 5.22 19.00 -1.56
N ASP A 115 5.86 17.83 -1.48
CA ASP A 115 7.34 17.76 -1.34
C ASP A 115 8.05 18.01 -2.67
N SER A 116 7.49 17.52 -3.78
CA SER A 116 8.08 17.70 -5.11
C SER A 116 7.98 19.13 -5.62
N ASP A 117 6.89 19.85 -5.29
CA ASP A 117 6.74 21.25 -5.69
C ASP A 117 7.63 22.20 -4.86
N ALA A 118 7.92 21.86 -3.60
CA ALA A 118 8.86 22.60 -2.76
C ALA A 118 10.33 22.37 -3.18
N GLU A 119 10.68 21.15 -3.59
CA GLU A 119 12.01 20.85 -4.13
C GLU A 119 12.21 21.56 -5.47
N LEU A 120 11.23 21.51 -6.39
CA LEU A 120 11.25 22.22 -7.67
C LEU A 120 11.30 23.76 -7.54
N ALA A 121 10.63 24.32 -6.53
CA ALA A 121 10.70 25.75 -6.24
C ALA A 121 12.09 26.16 -5.73
N GLY A 122 12.72 25.35 -4.87
CA GLY A 122 14.07 25.62 -4.36
C GLY A 122 15.15 25.58 -5.45
N ILE A 123 15.05 24.67 -6.43
CA ILE A 123 15.97 24.64 -7.59
C ILE A 123 15.74 25.81 -8.54
N ALA A 124 14.49 26.27 -8.70
CA ALA A 124 14.16 27.43 -9.53
C ALA A 124 14.68 28.75 -8.92
N GLU A 125 14.57 28.90 -7.59
CA GLU A 125 15.07 30.06 -6.86
C GLU A 125 16.61 30.10 -6.83
N ALA A 126 17.26 28.94 -6.68
CA ALA A 126 18.73 28.84 -6.75
C ALA A 126 19.28 29.08 -8.17
N THR A 127 18.57 28.68 -9.22
CA THR A 127 18.99 28.94 -10.61
C THR A 127 18.76 30.39 -11.03
N ALA A 128 17.73 31.06 -10.50
CA ALA A 128 17.53 32.49 -10.70
C ALA A 128 18.62 33.32 -9.99
N ALA A 129 18.95 32.99 -8.74
CA ALA A 129 20.00 33.69 -7.99
C ALA A 129 21.38 33.58 -8.67
N SER A 130 21.74 32.41 -9.21
CA SER A 130 22.99 32.24 -9.96
C SER A 130 23.00 32.90 -11.34
N ALA A 131 21.83 33.23 -11.91
CA ALA A 131 21.74 33.97 -13.17
C ALA A 131 21.94 35.47 -12.97
N GLU A 132 21.36 36.03 -11.90
CA GLU A 132 21.53 37.44 -11.51
C GLU A 132 23.00 37.74 -11.12
N GLU A 133 23.66 36.82 -10.40
CA GLU A 133 25.09 36.95 -10.06
C GLU A 133 26.02 36.89 -11.30
N PHE A 134 25.60 36.22 -12.38
CA PHE A 134 26.37 36.15 -13.62
C PHE A 134 26.22 37.42 -14.47
N GLU A 135 25.02 38.00 -14.52
CA GLU A 135 24.75 39.26 -15.23
C GLU A 135 25.46 40.46 -14.57
N ASP A 136 25.47 40.54 -13.23
CA ASP A 136 26.19 41.59 -12.49
C ASP A 136 27.72 41.53 -12.70
N MET A 137 28.27 40.32 -12.90
CA MET A 137 29.70 40.12 -13.13
C MET A 137 30.11 40.43 -14.57
N GLU A 138 29.19 40.29 -15.53
CA GLU A 138 29.39 40.64 -16.94
C GLU A 138 29.33 42.16 -17.15
N GLU A 139 28.44 42.87 -16.43
CA GLU A 139 28.34 44.33 -16.49
C GLU A 139 29.56 45.04 -15.84
N ALA A 140 30.14 44.44 -14.80
CA ALA A 140 31.36 44.94 -14.15
C ALA A 140 32.65 44.77 -14.99
N ALA A 141 32.64 43.93 -16.02
CA ALA A 141 33.80 43.63 -16.88
C ALA A 141 33.92 44.56 -18.11
N VAL A 142 33.00 45.51 -18.30
CA VAL A 142 32.92 46.39 -19.48
C VAL A 142 33.43 47.83 -19.22
N PHE A 143 34.07 48.09 -18.06
CA PHE A 143 34.74 49.37 -17.77
C PHE A 143 36.26 49.25 -17.65
#